data_AF-A0A0Q9QCJ4-F1
#
_entry.id   AF-A0A0Q9QCJ4-F1
#
_cell.length_a   1.000
_cell.length_b   1.000
_cell.length_c   1.000
_cell.angle_alpha   90.00
_cell.angle_beta   90.00
_cell.angle_gamma   90.00
#
_symmetry.space_group_name_H-M   'P 1'
#
loop_
_entity.id
_entity.type
_entity.pdbx_description
1 polymer ?
#
loop_
_entity_poly.entity_id
_entity_poly.type
_entity_poly.pdbx_seq_one_letter_code
_entity_poly.pdbx_strand_id
1 'polypeptide(L)'
;MRVEYDVLSRAAAEERAVRNELIRVQGERRATALPAAALGRILPSEELLTAVDRADEATRRRLWDQAHRCQELHETLRAFRNEVRSVDEDVAGRFESIRGALA
;
A
#
# COMPACT_ATOMS: atom_id res chain seq x y z
N MET A 1 25.30 5.56 5.19
CA MET A 1 23.93 5.15 5.58
C MET A 1 22.80 6.14 5.28
N ARG A 2 23.05 7.46 5.21
CA ARG A 2 22.00 8.47 4.88
C ARG A 2 21.21 8.20 3.58
N VAL A 3 21.90 7.67 2.56
CA VAL A 3 21.31 7.34 1.26
C VAL A 3 20.32 6.17 1.33
N GLU A 4 20.57 5.16 2.17
CA GLU A 4 19.69 4.00 2.32
C GLU A 4 18.37 4.38 3.00
N TYR A 5 18.41 5.32 3.96
CA TYR A 5 17.21 5.86 4.59
C TYR A 5 16.33 6.68 3.64
N ASP A 6 16.93 7.44 2.73
CA ASP A 6 16.18 8.22 1.74
C ASP A 6 15.46 7.31 0.74
N VAL A 7 16.10 6.20 0.34
CA VAL A 7 15.49 5.19 -0.55
C VAL A 7 14.31 4.50 0.13
N LEU A 8 14.46 4.08 1.39
CA LEU A 8 13.36 3.46 2.16
C LEU A 8 12.20 4.43 2.38
N SER A 9 12.52 5.70 2.66
CA SER A 9 11.51 6.74 2.87
C SER A 9 10.74 7.06 1.58
N ARG A 10 11.42 7.08 0.43
CA ARG A 10 10.76 7.18 -0.89
C ARG A 10 9.88 5.98 -1.19
N ALA A 11 10.38 4.76 -0.97
CA ALA A 11 9.59 3.55 -1.19
C ALA A 11 8.30 3.54 -0.34
N ALA A 12 8.39 3.97 0.93
CA ALA A 12 7.23 4.11 1.81
C ALA A 12 6.30 5.28 1.43
N ALA A 13 6.77 6.29 0.69
CA ALA A 13 5.93 7.36 0.17
C ALA A 13 5.18 6.92 -1.10
N GLU A 14 5.87 6.25 -2.02
CA GLU A 14 5.27 5.68 -3.23
C GLU A 14 4.21 4.62 -2.90
N GLU A 15 4.47 3.76 -1.91
CA GLU A 15 3.47 2.77 -1.46
C GLU A 15 2.18 3.43 -0.97
N ARG A 16 2.29 4.48 -0.15
CA ARG A 16 1.11 5.25 0.31
C ARG A 16 0.38 5.92 -0.84
N ALA A 17 1.11 6.43 -1.84
CA ALA A 17 0.53 7.03 -3.03
C ALA A 17 -0.30 6.00 -3.81
N VAL A 18 0.27 4.81 -4.05
CA VAL A 18 -0.44 3.69 -4.70
C VAL A 18 -1.68 3.27 -3.91
N ARG A 19 -1.58 3.14 -2.59
CA ARG A 19 -2.72 2.79 -1.74
C ARG A 19 -3.85 3.83 -1.83
N ASN A 20 -3.51 5.12 -1.75
CA ASN A 20 -4.49 6.20 -1.85
C ASN A 20 -5.16 6.22 -3.23
N GLU A 21 -4.41 5.94 -4.29
CA GLU A 21 -4.92 5.83 -5.64
C GLU A 21 -5.89 4.65 -5.79
N LEU A 22 -5.59 3.48 -5.19
CA LEU A 22 -6.51 2.33 -5.17
C LEU A 22 -7.83 2.68 -4.46
N ILE A 23 -7.76 3.41 -3.35
CA ILE A 23 -8.95 3.87 -2.62
C ILE A 23 -9.76 4.84 -3.50
N ARG A 24 -9.10 5.76 -4.21
CA ARG A 24 -9.75 6.69 -5.15
C ARG A 24 -10.46 5.94 -6.27
N VAL A 25 -9.78 5.00 -6.93
CA VAL A 25 -10.35 4.15 -7.99
C VAL A 25 -11.57 3.37 -7.48
N GLN A 26 -11.51 2.84 -6.26
CA GLN A 26 -12.66 2.15 -5.66
C GLN A 26 -13.83 3.10 -5.37
N GLY A 27 -13.55 4.34 -4.94
CA GLY A 27 -14.55 5.38 -4.78
C GLY A 27 -15.23 5.76 -6.09
N GLU A 28 -14.44 5.97 -7.14
CA GLU A 28 -14.94 6.28 -8.49
C GLU A 28 -15.79 5.14 -9.03
N ARG A 29 -15.34 3.89 -8.89
CA ARG A 29 -16.11 2.72 -9.35
C ARG A 29 -17.48 2.64 -8.68
N ARG A 30 -17.56 2.95 -7.38
CA ARG A 30 -18.84 3.02 -6.65
C ARG A 30 -19.72 4.18 -7.15
N ALA A 31 -19.13 5.33 -7.44
CA ALA A 31 -19.86 6.50 -7.93
C ALA A 31 -20.37 6.32 -9.38
N THR A 32 -19.65 5.57 -10.20
CA THR A 32 -20.02 5.26 -11.60
C THR A 32 -20.82 3.97 -11.73
N ALA A 33 -21.18 3.31 -10.62
CA ALA A 33 -21.95 2.08 -10.66
C ALA A 33 -23.32 2.36 -11.28
N LEU A 34 -23.60 1.71 -12.42
CA LEU A 34 -24.91 1.79 -13.05
C LEU A 34 -25.93 1.04 -12.19
N PRO A 35 -27.09 1.63 -11.86
CA PRO A 35 -28.13 0.91 -11.14
C PRO A 35 -28.61 -0.29 -11.98
N ALA A 36 -28.88 -1.42 -11.34
CA ALA A 36 -29.31 -2.65 -12.02
C ALA A 36 -30.53 -2.43 -12.93
N ALA A 37 -31.45 -1.54 -12.53
CA ALA A 37 -32.61 -1.13 -13.33
C ALA A 37 -32.27 -0.36 -14.63
N ALA A 38 -31.09 0.27 -14.70
CA ALA A 38 -30.57 0.89 -15.93
C ALA A 38 -29.86 -0.14 -16.81
N LEU A 39 -29.15 -1.09 -16.20
CA LEU A 39 -28.52 -2.20 -16.94
C LEU A 39 -29.56 -3.13 -17.56
N GLY A 40 -30.65 -3.48 -16.88
CA GLY A 40 -31.72 -4.32 -17.46
C GLY A 40 -32.41 -3.72 -18.69
N ARG A 41 -32.33 -2.40 -18.91
CA ARG A 41 -32.80 -1.73 -20.15
C ARG A 41 -31.79 -1.80 -21.29
N ILE A 42 -30.51 -1.99 -20.99
CA ILE A 42 -29.39 -2.00 -21.96
C ILE A 42 -28.94 -3.44 -22.26
N LEU A 43 -28.96 -4.31 -21.24
CA LEU A 43 -28.55 -5.71 -21.23
C LEU A 43 -29.74 -6.54 -20.71
N PRO A 44 -30.58 -7.07 -21.61
CA PRO A 44 -31.82 -7.77 -21.22
C PRO A 44 -31.59 -9.20 -20.68
N SER A 45 -30.35 -9.69 -20.65
CA SER A 45 -30.05 -11.06 -20.20
C SER A 45 -29.64 -11.10 -18.73
N GLU A 46 -30.37 -11.89 -17.93
CA GLU A 46 -30.04 -12.16 -16.51
C GLU A 46 -28.64 -12.79 -16.34
N GLU A 47 -28.19 -13.59 -17.30
CA GLU A 47 -26.84 -14.18 -17.28
C GLU A 47 -25.75 -13.11 -17.40
N LEU A 48 -25.97 -12.09 -18.24
CA LEU A 48 -25.04 -10.97 -18.41
C LEU A 48 -24.99 -10.10 -17.17
N LEU A 49 -26.15 -9.81 -16.54
CA LEU A 49 -26.19 -9.09 -15.27
C LEU A 49 -25.42 -9.83 -14.18
N THR A 50 -25.64 -11.13 -14.07
CA THR A 50 -24.94 -11.99 -13.10
C THR A 50 -23.42 -12.02 -13.36
N ALA A 51 -23.00 -12.04 -14.63
CA ALA A 51 -21.59 -12.01 -14.99
C ALA A 51 -20.92 -10.66 -14.63
N VAL A 52 -21.62 -9.55 -14.86
CA VAL A 52 -21.16 -8.21 -14.46
C VAL A 52 -21.01 -8.10 -12.95
N ASP A 53 -21.99 -8.58 -12.18
CA ASP A 53 -21.93 -8.55 -10.71
C ASP A 53 -20.74 -9.39 -10.18
N ARG A 54 -20.51 -10.57 -10.76
CA ARG A 54 -19.34 -11.40 -10.41
C ARG A 54 -18.02 -10.70 -10.74
N ALA A 55 -17.94 -10.02 -11.88
CA ALA A 55 -16.75 -9.28 -12.29
C ALA A 55 -16.49 -8.07 -11.37
N ASP A 56 -17.56 -7.37 -10.97
CA ASP A 56 -17.48 -6.22 -10.07
C ASP A 56 -17.01 -6.63 -8.66
N GLU A 57 -17.53 -7.74 -8.16
CA GLU A 57 -17.13 -8.34 -6.88
C GLU A 57 -15.68 -8.85 -6.93
N ALA A 58 -15.28 -9.53 -7.99
CA ALA A 58 -13.89 -9.97 -8.18
C ALA A 58 -12.91 -8.78 -8.23
N THR A 59 -13.29 -7.71 -8.92
CA THR A 59 -12.51 -6.47 -8.99
C THR A 59 -12.41 -5.79 -7.62
N ARG A 60 -13.51 -5.75 -6.87
CA ARG A 60 -13.54 -5.22 -5.49
C ARG A 60 -12.57 -5.97 -4.58
N ARG A 61 -12.55 -7.30 -4.64
CA ARG A 61 -11.63 -8.12 -3.84
C ARG A 61 -10.18 -7.85 -4.20
N ARG A 62 -9.83 -7.83 -5.50
CA ARG A 62 -8.47 -7.55 -5.96
C ARG A 62 -7.97 -6.17 -5.50
N LEU A 63 -8.80 -5.14 -5.59
CA LEU A 63 -8.44 -3.79 -5.12
C LEU A 63 -8.19 -3.77 -3.60
N TRP A 64 -9.02 -4.46 -2.83
CA TRP A 64 -8.84 -4.60 -1.39
C TRP A 64 -7.55 -5.36 -1.04
N ASP A 65 -7.30 -6.49 -1.68
CA ASP A 65 -6.09 -7.30 -1.46
C ASP A 65 -4.84 -6.48 -1.78
N GLN A 66 -4.87 -5.70 -2.87
CA GLN A 66 -3.73 -4.89 -3.26
C GLN A 66 -3.49 -3.73 -2.30
N ALA A 67 -4.55 -3.07 -1.82
CA ALA A 67 -4.44 -2.05 -0.80
C ALA A 67 -3.88 -2.62 0.52
N HIS A 68 -4.26 -3.86 0.88
CA HIS A 68 -3.74 -4.54 2.06
C HIS A 68 -2.25 -4.86 1.93
N ARG A 69 -1.80 -5.39 0.78
CA ARG A 69 -0.37 -5.65 0.51
C ARG A 69 0.48 -4.39 0.56
N CYS A 70 -0.05 -3.26 0.09
CA CYS A 70 0.60 -1.96 0.24
C CYS A 70 0.81 -1.64 1.72
N GLN A 71 -0.23 -1.78 2.55
CA GLN A 71 -0.14 -1.56 4.00
C GLN A 71 0.89 -2.49 4.68
N GLU A 72 0.94 -3.78 4.33
CA GLU A 72 1.94 -4.71 4.88
C GLU A 72 3.37 -4.32 4.49
N LEU A 73 3.57 -3.91 3.23
CA LEU A 73 4.85 -3.41 2.76
C LEU A 73 5.25 -2.13 3.51
N HIS A 74 4.29 -1.24 3.79
CA HIS A 74 4.51 -0.04 4.59
C HIS A 74 5.11 -0.36 5.96
N GLU A 75 4.47 -1.30 6.65
CA GLU A 75 4.85 -1.71 8.00
C GLU A 75 6.21 -2.39 8.01
N THR A 76 6.48 -3.23 7.00
CA THR A 76 7.77 -3.90 6.82
C THR A 76 8.90 -2.88 6.59
N LEU A 77 8.72 -1.92 5.68
CA LEU A 77 9.71 -0.87 5.42
C LEU A 77 9.96 -0.01 6.66
N ARG A 78 8.91 0.29 7.42
CA ARG A 78 9.02 1.04 8.67
C ARG A 78 9.79 0.28 9.73
N ALA A 79 9.53 -1.02 9.90
CA ALA A 79 10.23 -1.88 10.84
C ALA A 79 11.72 -1.97 10.50
N PHE A 80 12.05 -2.28 9.25
CA PHE A 80 13.43 -2.36 8.77
C PHE A 80 14.20 -1.05 9.00
N ARG A 81 13.60 0.10 8.65
CA ARG A 81 14.22 1.41 8.90
C ARG A 81 14.54 1.64 10.38
N ASN A 82 13.66 1.23 11.27
CA ASN A 82 13.87 1.39 12.71
C ASN A 82 14.98 0.46 13.23
N GLU A 83 15.05 -0.78 12.74
CA GLU A 83 16.11 -1.72 13.07
C GLU A 83 17.48 -1.19 12.64
N VAL A 84 17.59 -0.74 11.39
CA VAL A 84 18.82 -0.14 10.85
C VAL A 84 19.24 1.06 11.70
N ARG A 85 18.30 1.90 12.16
CA ARG A 85 18.58 3.03 13.05
C ARG A 85 19.10 2.60 14.42
N SER A 86 18.53 1.55 15.01
CA SER A 86 19.02 1.00 16.27
C SER A 86 20.46 0.52 16.14
N VAL A 87 20.78 -0.19 15.05
CA VAL A 87 22.15 -0.67 14.79
C VAL A 87 23.12 0.50 14.63
N ASP A 88 22.72 1.56 13.93
CA ASP A 88 23.56 2.74 13.74
C ASP A 88 23.83 3.48 15.07
N GLU A 89 22.81 3.62 15.91
CA GLU A 89 22.93 4.21 17.25
C GLU A 89 23.87 3.37 18.14
N ASP A 90 23.76 2.03 18.10
CA ASP A 90 24.64 1.11 18.82
C ASP A 90 26.10 1.21 18.35
N VAL A 91 26.32 1.27 17.04
CA VAL A 91 27.66 1.39 16.46
C VAL A 91 28.27 2.74 16.83
N ALA A 92 27.51 3.82 16.73
CA ALA A 92 27.96 5.15 17.15
C ALA A 92 28.36 5.17 18.63
N GLY A 93 27.54 4.60 19.52
CA GLY A 93 27.84 4.52 20.95
C GLY A 93 29.11 3.72 21.27
N ARG A 94 29.38 2.65 20.51
CA ARG A 94 30.64 1.87 20.63
C ARG A 94 31.85 2.69 20.22
N PHE A 95 31.76 3.43 19.11
CA PHE A 95 32.86 4.29 18.66
C PHE A 95 33.13 5.45 19.63
N GLU A 96 32.08 6.06 20.19
CA GLU A 96 32.23 7.11 21.22
C GLU A 96 32.88 6.57 22.49
N SER A 97 32.48 5.37 22.93
CA SER A 97 33.09 4.69 24.09
C SER A 97 34.57 4.40 23.88
N ILE A 98 34.96 3.91 22.69
CA ILE A 98 36.37 3.67 22.34
C ILE A 98 37.15 4.98 22.31
N ARG A 99 36.58 6.05 21.73
CA ARG A 99 37.22 7.37 21.70
C ARG A 99 37.43 7.93 23.10
N GLY A 100 36.44 7.78 23.99
CA GLY A 100 36.54 8.20 25.39
C GLY A 100 37.53 7.38 26.22
N ALA A 101 37.74 6.10 25.88
CA ALA A 101 38.74 5.24 26.54
C ALA A 101 40.19 5.49 26.07
N LEU A 102 40.37 6.13 24.91
CA LEU A 102 41.67 6.49 24.32
C LEU A 102 42.11 7.94 24.63
N ALA A 103 41.25 8.73 25.27
CA ALA A 103 41.48 10.13 25.67
C ALA A 103 41.84 10.22 27.16
#